data_AF-A0A925WQ42-F1
#
_entry.id   AF-A0A925WQ42-F1
#
_cell.length_a   1.000
_cell.length_b   1.000
_cell.length_c   1.000
_cell.angle_alpha   90.00
_cell.angle_beta   90.00
_cell.angle_gamma   90.00
#
_symmetry.space_group_name_H-M   'P 1'
#
loop_
_entity.id
_entity.type
_entity.pdbx_description
1 polymer ?
#
loop_
_entity_poly.entity_id
_entity_poly.type
_entity_poly.pdbx_seq_one_letter_code
_entity_poly.pdbx_strand_id
1 'polypeptide(L)'
;TLGWADQVFVTVGPDDELNRFSKEMGRNRELRQDIQRNYLFGVFQSLLPCGAGACHSCMIRTTQGTALICNEGPAFDLTQLMLSCRLKFRAIAKAVSRYRRR
;
A
#
# COMPACT_ATOMS: atom_id res chain seq x y z
N THR A 1 -0.24 16.47 -9.34
CA THR A 1 1.09 16.88 -8.81
C THR A 1 1.99 15.70 -8.44
N LEU A 2 1.54 14.44 -8.41
CA LEU A 2 2.40 13.25 -8.17
C LEU A 2 3.15 12.74 -9.42
N GLY A 3 2.93 13.33 -10.60
CA GLY A 3 3.42 12.85 -11.90
C GLY A 3 4.92 12.97 -12.16
N TRP A 4 5.66 13.71 -11.32
CA TRP A 4 7.10 13.94 -11.47
C TRP A 4 7.96 13.15 -10.50
N ALA A 5 7.40 12.66 -9.39
CA ALA A 5 8.17 11.90 -8.41
C ALA A 5 8.59 10.55 -9.01
N ASP A 6 9.85 10.15 -8.79
CA ASP A 6 10.36 8.82 -9.14
C ASP A 6 9.96 7.78 -8.10
N GLN A 7 9.83 8.19 -6.83
CA GLN A 7 9.38 7.37 -5.71
C GLN A 7 8.53 8.18 -4.74
N VAL A 8 7.56 7.54 -4.12
CA VAL A 8 6.63 8.13 -3.16
C VAL A 8 6.60 7.27 -1.92
N PHE A 9 6.90 7.87 -0.77
CA PHE A 9 6.74 7.24 0.54
C PHE A 9 5.49 7.82 1.21
N VAL A 10 4.65 6.93 1.73
CA VAL A 10 3.38 7.29 2.37
C VAL A 10 3.42 6.79 3.80
N THR A 11 3.02 7.68 4.72
CA THR A 11 2.75 7.35 6.12
C THR A 11 1.25 7.49 6.37
N VAL A 12 0.71 6.63 7.22
CA VAL A 12 -0.71 6.65 7.63
C VAL A 12 -0.81 6.47 9.14
N GLY A 13 -1.96 6.77 9.73
CA GLY A 13 -2.17 6.47 11.15
C GLY A 13 -2.05 4.96 11.45
N PRO A 14 -1.43 4.57 12.58
CA PRO A 14 -1.10 3.17 12.88
C PRO A 14 -2.32 2.28 13.17
N ASP A 15 -3.49 2.87 13.45
CA ASP A 15 -4.69 2.16 13.87
C ASP A 15 -5.28 1.20 12.82
N ASP A 16 -5.13 1.51 11.52
CA ASP A 16 -5.59 0.67 10.41
C ASP A 16 -4.72 0.87 9.16
N GLU A 17 -3.42 0.59 9.30
CA GLU A 17 -2.41 0.88 8.28
C GLU A 17 -2.73 0.22 6.93
N LEU A 18 -3.07 -1.07 6.92
CA LEU A 18 -3.32 -1.83 5.70
C LEU A 18 -4.48 -1.26 4.87
N ASN A 19 -5.60 -0.91 5.51
CA ASN A 19 -6.76 -0.33 4.82
C ASN A 19 -6.44 1.09 4.31
N ARG A 20 -5.75 1.91 5.11
CA ARG A 20 -5.34 3.26 4.72
C ARG A 20 -4.36 3.23 3.55
N PHE A 21 -3.35 2.36 3.58
CA PHE A 21 -2.46 2.14 2.44
C PHE A 21 -3.22 1.65 1.20
N SER A 22 -4.23 0.81 1.39
CA SER A 22 -5.05 0.36 0.28
C SER A 22 -5.87 1.48 -0.37
N LYS A 23 -6.34 2.46 0.41
CA LYS A 23 -6.99 3.67 -0.11
C LYS A 23 -5.99 4.55 -0.85
N GLU A 24 -4.80 4.75 -0.29
CA GLU A 24 -3.75 5.55 -0.94
C GLU A 24 -3.26 4.92 -2.25
N MET A 25 -3.17 3.58 -2.30
CA MET A 25 -2.90 2.85 -3.54
C MET A 25 -4.01 3.08 -4.58
N GLY A 26 -5.29 3.09 -4.16
CA GLY A 26 -6.42 3.40 -5.03
C GLY A 26 -6.35 4.82 -5.62
N ARG A 27 -6.08 5.82 -4.77
CA ARG A 27 -5.93 7.23 -5.17
C ARG A 27 -4.76 7.43 -6.13
N ASN A 28 -3.62 6.78 -5.87
CA ASN A 28 -2.45 6.88 -6.75
C ASN A 28 -2.72 6.23 -8.12
N ARG A 29 -3.51 5.14 -8.18
CA ARG A 29 -3.91 4.52 -9.46
C ARG A 29 -4.86 5.40 -10.30
N GLU A 30 -5.64 6.27 -9.66
CA GLU A 30 -6.48 7.24 -10.38
C GLU A 30 -5.63 8.37 -10.98
N LEU A 31 -4.55 8.76 -10.30
CA LEU A 31 -3.64 9.81 -10.74
C LEU A 31 -2.58 9.32 -11.74
N ARG A 32 -2.19 8.04 -11.66
CA ARG A 32 -1.25 7.38 -12.57
C ARG A 32 -1.78 6.00 -12.96
N GLN A 33 -1.99 5.79 -14.26
CA GLN A 33 -2.48 4.50 -14.77
C GLN A 33 -1.46 3.36 -14.63
N ASP A 34 -0.17 3.69 -14.61
CA ASP A 34 0.91 2.72 -14.42
C ASP A 34 1.65 3.01 -13.10
N ILE A 35 1.45 2.14 -12.12
CA ILE A 35 2.26 2.10 -10.90
C ILE A 35 3.19 0.91 -11.04
N GLN A 36 4.45 1.22 -11.34
CA GLN A 36 5.51 0.22 -11.43
C GLN A 36 5.92 -0.26 -10.03
N ARG A 37 6.60 -1.41 -9.97
CA ARG A 37 7.24 -1.87 -8.74
C ARG A 37 8.26 -0.83 -8.27
N ASN A 38 8.48 -0.75 -6.95
CA ASN A 38 9.40 0.18 -6.31
C ASN A 38 9.08 1.67 -6.53
N TYR A 39 7.82 1.99 -6.85
CA TYR A 39 7.36 3.38 -6.99
C TYR A 39 6.72 3.91 -5.70
N LEU A 40 5.80 3.13 -5.11
CA LEU A 40 4.98 3.57 -3.98
C LEU A 40 5.24 2.71 -2.75
N PHE A 41 5.82 3.32 -1.73
CA PHE A 41 6.18 2.67 -0.47
C PHE A 41 5.25 3.10 0.66
N GLY A 42 4.77 2.16 1.44
CA GLY A 42 4.11 2.39 2.73
C GLY A 42 5.11 2.22 3.86
N VAL A 43 5.20 3.22 4.75
CA VAL A 43 6.06 3.17 5.93
C VAL A 43 5.24 2.75 7.13
N PHE A 44 5.49 1.53 7.61
CA PHE A 44 4.77 0.92 8.73
C PHE A 44 5.29 1.44 10.07
N GLN A 45 4.36 1.68 10.99
CA GLN A 45 4.59 2.15 12.35
C GLN A 45 4.16 1.09 13.38
N SER A 46 4.39 -0.19 13.05
CA SER A 46 4.06 -1.31 13.93
C SER A 46 4.86 -1.30 15.23
N LEU A 47 4.28 -1.87 16.28
CA LEU A 47 4.98 -2.08 17.55
C LEU A 47 6.13 -3.08 17.35
N LEU A 48 7.34 -2.68 17.75
CA LEU A 48 8.57 -3.46 17.62
C LEU A 48 9.10 -3.87 19.01
N PRO A 49 8.45 -4.79 19.75
CA PRO A 49 8.83 -5.14 21.11
C PRO A 49 10.25 -5.72 21.20
N CYS A 50 10.68 -6.51 20.22
CA CYS A 50 12.05 -7.03 20.17
C CYS A 50 12.99 -6.25 19.25
N GLY A 51 12.48 -5.59 18.20
CA GLY A 51 13.28 -4.85 17.20
C GLY A 51 14.31 -5.65 16.39
N ALA A 52 14.55 -6.92 16.73
CA ALA A 52 15.60 -7.77 16.16
C ALA A 52 15.06 -9.03 15.46
N GLY A 53 13.75 -9.10 15.23
CA GLY A 53 13.10 -10.20 14.53
C GLY A 53 12.82 -11.47 15.36
N ALA A 54 13.37 -11.58 16.57
CA ALA A 54 13.23 -12.76 17.43
C ALA A 54 11.79 -13.09 17.84
N CYS A 55 10.95 -12.07 18.01
CA CYS A 55 9.59 -12.20 18.52
C CYS A 55 8.52 -12.35 17.43
N HIS A 56 8.87 -12.11 16.16
CA HIS A 56 7.94 -12.20 15.02
C HIS A 56 6.65 -11.36 15.12
N SER A 57 6.53 -10.42 16.06
CA SER A 57 5.31 -9.62 16.23
C SER A 57 5.10 -8.59 15.12
N CYS A 58 6.18 -8.16 14.47
CA CYS A 58 6.17 -7.14 13.41
C CYS A 58 6.07 -7.77 12.00
N MET A 59 5.42 -8.92 11.93
CA MET A 59 5.29 -9.73 10.73
C MET A 59 4.20 -9.19 9.80
N ILE A 60 4.53 -9.05 8.51
CA ILE A 60 3.59 -8.62 7.47
C ILE A 60 3.52 -9.65 6.34
N ARG A 61 2.33 -9.81 5.75
CA ARG A 61 2.12 -10.69 4.59
C ARG A 61 2.37 -9.93 3.29
N THR A 62 3.32 -10.45 2.52
CA THR A 62 3.64 -10.00 1.17
C THR A 62 3.15 -11.02 0.15
N THR A 63 3.23 -10.67 -1.13
CA THR A 63 2.93 -11.58 -2.24
C THR A 63 3.96 -12.69 -2.41
N GLN A 64 5.17 -12.52 -1.87
CA GLN A 64 6.27 -13.49 -1.92
C GLN A 64 6.39 -14.32 -0.64
N GLY A 65 5.50 -14.11 0.34
CA GLY A 65 5.52 -14.80 1.61
C GLY A 65 5.36 -13.83 2.76
N THR A 66 6.23 -13.95 3.75
CA THR A 66 6.12 -13.23 5.00
C THR A 66 7.39 -12.43 5.23
N ALA A 67 7.22 -11.18 5.62
CA ALA A 67 8.30 -10.24 5.87
C ALA A 67 8.30 -9.75 7.33
N LEU A 68 9.47 -9.39 7.86
CA LEU A 68 9.60 -8.78 9.18
C LEU A 68 9.95 -7.29 9.06
N ILE A 69 9.07 -6.42 9.55
CA ILE A 69 9.23 -4.96 9.48
C ILE A 69 10.55 -4.48 10.12
N CYS A 70 10.95 -5.06 11.25
CA CYS A 70 12.17 -4.63 11.93
C CYS A 70 13.47 -5.07 11.23
N ASN A 71 13.44 -6.12 10.40
CA ASN A 71 14.64 -6.67 9.77
C ASN A 71 14.76 -6.25 8.30
N GLU A 72 13.65 -6.24 7.58
CA GLU A 72 13.59 -5.83 6.16
C GLU A 72 13.40 -4.31 6.01
N GLY A 73 13.02 -3.64 7.09
CA GLY A 73 12.81 -2.21 7.15
C GLY A 73 11.32 -1.84 7.14
N PRO A 74 10.96 -0.65 7.65
CA PRO A 74 9.56 -0.24 7.75
C PRO A 74 8.93 0.18 6.43
N ALA A 75 9.72 0.45 5.39
CA ALA A 75 9.22 0.87 4.10
C ALA A 75 9.02 -0.32 3.16
N PHE A 76 7.76 -0.68 2.90
CA PHE A 76 7.41 -1.75 1.97
C PHE A 76 6.75 -1.21 0.71
N ASP A 77 7.12 -1.77 -0.43
CA ASP A 77 6.44 -1.50 -1.70
C ASP A 77 4.98 -1.98 -1.62
N LEU A 78 4.03 -1.05 -1.76
CA LEU A 78 2.60 -1.35 -1.67
C LEU A 78 2.13 -2.31 -2.76
N THR A 79 2.86 -2.45 -3.87
CA THR A 79 2.56 -3.43 -4.92
C THR A 79 2.87 -4.87 -4.49
N GLN A 80 3.71 -5.04 -3.47
CA GLN A 80 4.15 -6.35 -2.97
C GLN A 80 3.36 -6.82 -1.76
N LEU A 81 2.47 -5.99 -1.21
CA LEU A 81 1.66 -6.31 -0.03
C LEU A 81 0.30 -6.90 -0.39
N MET A 82 -0.22 -7.78 0.48
CA MET A 82 -1.59 -8.25 0.39
C MET A 82 -2.56 -7.22 0.97
N LEU A 83 -2.84 -6.16 0.19
CA LEU A 83 -3.81 -5.13 0.57
C LEU A 83 -5.25 -5.64 0.37
N SER A 84 -6.12 -5.39 1.35
CA SER A 84 -7.49 -5.92 1.40
C SER A 84 -8.45 -5.32 0.37
N CYS A 85 -8.06 -4.28 -0.40
CA CYS A 85 -8.91 -3.75 -1.46
C CYS A 85 -8.81 -4.59 -2.74
N ARG A 86 -9.44 -5.77 -2.68
CA ARG A 86 -9.83 -6.55 -3.86
C ARG A 86 -11.19 -6.10 -4.41
N LEU A 87 -11.58 -4.84 -4.20
CA LEU A 87 -12.73 -4.27 -4.90
C LEU A 87 -12.29 -3.92 -6.31
N LYS A 88 -12.91 -4.59 -7.27
CA LYS A 88 -12.76 -4.41 -8.71
C LYS A 88 -12.98 -2.92 -9.07
N PHE A 89 -11.94 -2.10 -9.03
CA PHE A 89 -12.00 -0.69 -9.48
C PHE A 89 -12.46 -0.55 -10.94
N ARG A 90 -12.28 -1.60 -11.76
CA ARG A 90 -12.86 -1.70 -13.11
C ARG A 90 -14.39 -1.62 -13.14
N ALA A 91 -15.10 -2.01 -12.08
CA ALA A 91 -16.56 -1.89 -11.99
C ALA A 91 -16.99 -0.46 -11.63
N ILE A 92 -16.29 0.20 -10.72
CA ILE A 92 -16.60 1.57 -10.30
C ILE A 92 -16.27 2.58 -11.41
N ALA A 93 -15.11 2.47 -12.07
CA ALA A 93 -14.76 3.38 -13.17
C ALA A 93 -15.73 3.28 -14.37
N LYS A 94 -16.25 2.08 -14.67
CA LYS A 94 -17.32 1.91 -15.67
C LYS A 94 -18.67 2.44 -15.20
N ALA A 95 -18.98 2.36 -13.91
CA ALA A 95 -20.21 2.93 -13.34
C ALA A 95 -20.18 4.46 -13.32
N VAL A 96 -19.06 5.06 -12.89
CA VAL A 96 -18.87 6.52 -12.82
C VAL A 96 -18.86 7.17 -14.21
N SER A 97 -18.22 6.55 -15.21
CA SER A 97 -18.23 7.04 -16.60
C SER A 97 -19.60 6.89 -17.28
N ARG A 98 -20.44 5.94 -16.85
CA ARG A 98 -21.83 5.81 -17.31
C ARG A 98 -22.79 6.79 -16.64
N TYR A 99 -22.55 7.14 -15.37
CA TYR A 99 -23.37 8.14 -14.67
C TYR A 99 -23.11 9.57 -15.15
N ARG A 100 -21.85 9.92 -15.50
CA ARG A 100 -21.48 11.26 -15.98
C ARG A 100 -21.90 11.57 -17.44
N ARG A 101 -22.59 10.65 -18.12
CA ARG A 101 -23.11 10.81 -19.50
C ARG A 101 -24.65 10.79 -19.58
N ARG A 102 -25.34 10.83 -18.44
CA ARG A 102 -26.76 11.18 -18.33
C ARG A 102 -26.87 12.49 -17.59
#